data_AF-A0A5N6WSA5-F1
#
_entry.id   AF-A0A5N6WSA5-F1
#
_cell.length_a   1.000
_cell.length_b   1.000
_cell.length_c   1.000
_cell.angle_alpha   90.00
_cell.angle_beta   90.00
_cell.angle_gamma   90.00
#
_symmetry.space_group_name_H-M   'P 1'
#
loop_
_entity.id
_entity.type
_entity.pdbx_description
1 polymer ?
#
loop_
_entity_poly.entity_id
_entity_poly.type
_entity_poly.pdbx_seq_one_letter_code
_entity_poly.pdbx_strand_id
1 'polypeptide(L)'
;MAMLLSHRSFPLFKLSIAGTLAFWCIVTILYLNTTRLASSRQAENTSATSYAAKIPEKIWYKVGPSGQSNESKEWMDDCLRKNPGYRSEIMTDQSADLFVKENFAFRPDIIETYFALSYPILKADFVRYLILFIEGGIWFDLDVSCEDTPINDWIPTEFKDAANLVVGWEFDVGWGEHIFRQFETWTIMAAPKSPHILRVIDDIVDEVREAKGAHLDGNVIDRVVDFTGPRKFTRGVFKSLELAINGTIDNGSISHLVTPRLIGDTVIMPGYSFSASVNRYDPEVVVGPSFVKHHYAGSWKNEHGGEVRSNS
;
A
#
# COMPACT_ATOMS: atom_id res chain seq x y z
N MET A 1 -13.25 -72.49 -71.75
CA MET A 1 -14.45 -72.23 -70.92
C MET A 1 -14.04 -71.21 -69.86
N ALA A 2 -14.33 -69.94 -70.11
CA ALA A 2 -13.87 -68.80 -69.29
C ALA A 2 -14.87 -68.52 -68.17
N MET A 3 -14.40 -68.37 -66.93
CA MET A 3 -15.21 -67.95 -65.79
C MET A 3 -14.78 -66.52 -65.42
N LEU A 4 -15.67 -65.56 -65.68
CA LEU A 4 -15.50 -64.13 -65.41
C LEU A 4 -15.71 -63.84 -63.92
N LEU A 5 -14.70 -63.23 -63.29
CA LEU A 5 -14.80 -62.60 -61.97
C LEU A 5 -15.45 -61.22 -62.12
N SER A 6 -16.61 -61.00 -61.49
CA SER A 6 -17.27 -59.70 -61.45
C SER A 6 -16.62 -58.81 -60.38
N HIS A 7 -15.92 -57.76 -60.79
CA HIS A 7 -15.49 -56.67 -59.91
C HIS A 7 -16.72 -55.82 -59.51
N ARG A 8 -17.09 -55.82 -58.22
CA ARG A 8 -18.01 -54.82 -57.65
C ARG A 8 -17.21 -53.56 -57.31
N SER A 9 -17.43 -52.50 -58.07
CA SER A 9 -16.93 -51.15 -57.77
C SER A 9 -17.75 -50.54 -56.63
N PHE A 10 -17.11 -50.14 -55.54
CA PHE A 10 -17.77 -49.34 -54.50
C PHE A 10 -17.97 -47.90 -55.01
N PRO A 11 -19.14 -47.27 -54.78
CA PRO A 11 -19.37 -45.89 -55.19
C PRO A 11 -18.51 -44.95 -54.33
N LEU A 12 -17.68 -44.14 -55.01
CA LEU A 12 -17.00 -43.00 -54.40
C LEU A 12 -18.05 -41.98 -53.95
N PHE A 13 -18.29 -41.89 -52.64
CA PHE A 13 -19.10 -40.84 -52.04
C PHE A 13 -18.45 -39.48 -52.36
N LYS A 14 -19.08 -38.69 -53.24
CA LYS A 14 -18.71 -37.29 -53.45
C LYS A 14 -19.08 -36.52 -52.18
N LEU A 15 -18.11 -36.24 -51.31
CA LEU A 15 -18.33 -35.27 -50.24
C LEU A 15 -18.56 -33.89 -50.89
N SER A 16 -19.71 -33.29 -50.60
CA SER A 16 -19.99 -31.91 -50.99
C SER A 16 -18.95 -30.98 -50.35
N ILE A 17 -18.41 -30.04 -51.14
CA ILE A 17 -17.44 -29.03 -50.69
C ILE A 17 -17.94 -28.31 -49.42
N ALA A 18 -19.25 -28.08 -49.33
CA ALA A 18 -19.89 -27.48 -48.16
C ALA A 18 -19.80 -28.38 -46.90
N GLY A 19 -19.92 -29.69 -47.07
CA GLY A 19 -19.78 -30.66 -45.98
C GLY A 19 -18.35 -30.75 -45.45
N THR A 20 -17.35 -30.69 -46.33
CA THR A 20 -15.94 -30.61 -45.93
C THR A 20 -15.61 -29.31 -45.20
N LEU A 21 -16.13 -28.16 -45.68
CA LEU A 21 -15.94 -26.88 -45.00
C LEU A 21 -16.58 -26.86 -43.61
N ALA A 22 -17.82 -27.35 -43.49
CA ALA A 22 -18.50 -27.45 -42.20
C ALA A 22 -17.75 -28.35 -41.22
N PHE A 23 -17.22 -29.49 -41.69
CA PHE A 23 -16.40 -30.39 -40.87
C PHE A 23 -15.12 -29.71 -40.38
N TRP A 24 -14.38 -29.02 -41.25
CA TRP A 24 -13.18 -28.29 -40.85
C TRP A 24 -13.47 -27.12 -39.90
N CYS A 25 -14.60 -26.42 -40.06
CA CYS A 25 -15.04 -25.40 -39.12
C CYS A 25 -15.32 -25.99 -37.73
N ILE A 26 -16.02 -27.13 -37.65
CA ILE A 26 -16.32 -27.80 -36.38
C ILE A 26 -15.02 -28.29 -35.73
N VAL A 27 -14.12 -28.93 -36.49
CA VAL A 27 -12.81 -29.37 -35.98
C VAL A 27 -12.00 -28.18 -35.48
N THR A 28 -12.02 -27.05 -36.18
CA THR A 28 -11.31 -25.83 -35.76
C THR A 28 -11.92 -25.24 -34.49
N ILE A 29 -13.24 -25.16 -34.37
CA ILE A 29 -13.92 -24.68 -33.15
C ILE A 29 -13.61 -25.60 -31.97
N LEU A 30 -13.66 -26.91 -32.17
CA LEU A 30 -13.31 -27.88 -31.12
C LEU A 30 -11.84 -27.76 -30.73
N TYR A 31 -10.92 -27.64 -31.70
CA TYR A 31 -9.50 -27.44 -31.44
C TYR A 31 -9.26 -26.14 -30.66
N LEU A 32 -9.84 -25.01 -31.10
CA LEU A 32 -9.74 -23.71 -30.43
C LEU A 32 -10.34 -23.73 -29.02
N ASN A 33 -11.43 -24.45 -28.79
CA ASN A 33 -12.01 -24.61 -27.46
C ASN A 33 -11.16 -25.51 -26.56
N THR A 34 -10.59 -26.59 -27.09
CA THR A 34 -9.68 -27.47 -26.33
C THR A 34 -8.37 -26.77 -25.98
N THR A 35 -7.81 -25.95 -26.88
CA THR A 35 -6.62 -25.13 -26.58
C THR A 35 -6.94 -24.01 -25.61
N ARG A 36 -8.13 -23.39 -25.68
CA ARG A 36 -8.61 -22.45 -24.65
C ARG A 36 -8.78 -23.12 -23.28
N LEU A 37 -9.38 -24.29 -23.20
CA LEU A 37 -9.54 -25.05 -21.95
C LEU A 37 -8.21 -25.55 -21.39
N ALA A 38 -7.28 -25.95 -22.25
CA ALA A 38 -5.92 -26.31 -21.85
C ALA A 38 -5.15 -25.08 -21.35
N SER A 39 -5.28 -23.94 -22.03
CA SER A 39 -4.70 -22.65 -21.63
C SER A 39 -5.32 -22.14 -20.32
N SER A 40 -6.64 -22.29 -20.12
CA SER A 40 -7.31 -21.90 -18.88
C SER A 40 -6.93 -22.81 -17.71
N ARG A 41 -6.82 -24.13 -17.93
CA ARG A 41 -6.29 -25.06 -16.92
C ARG A 41 -4.82 -24.83 -16.63
N GLN A 42 -4.03 -24.45 -17.63
CA GLN A 42 -2.64 -24.09 -17.44
C GLN A 42 -2.53 -22.76 -16.68
N ALA A 43 -3.40 -21.78 -16.95
CA ALA A 43 -3.52 -20.53 -16.19
C ALA A 43 -4.01 -20.74 -14.76
N GLU A 44 -4.96 -21.67 -14.52
CA GLU A 44 -5.39 -22.07 -13.18
C GLU A 44 -4.28 -22.82 -12.43
N ASN A 45 -3.48 -23.67 -13.10
CA ASN A 45 -2.33 -24.35 -12.49
C ASN A 45 -1.08 -23.48 -12.35
N THR A 46 -0.89 -22.42 -13.15
CA THR A 46 0.15 -21.40 -12.93
C THR A 46 -0.32 -20.29 -11.99
N SER A 47 -1.60 -20.24 -11.61
CA SER A 47 -2.15 -19.35 -10.59
C SER A 47 -1.92 -19.87 -9.16
N ALA A 48 -1.32 -21.05 -8.97
CA ALA A 48 -1.10 -21.67 -7.67
C ALA A 48 0.38 -21.67 -7.22
N THR A 49 1.13 -20.64 -7.61
CA THR A 49 2.39 -20.23 -6.95
C THR A 49 2.59 -18.71 -7.08
N SER A 50 1.68 -17.94 -6.47
CA SER A 50 1.96 -16.55 -6.12
C SER A 50 2.88 -16.55 -4.89
N TYR A 51 4.19 -16.38 -5.10
CA TYR A 51 5.02 -15.89 -4.01
C TYR A 51 4.55 -14.46 -3.73
N ALA A 52 3.87 -14.30 -2.58
CA ALA A 52 3.27 -13.06 -2.10
C ALA A 52 4.19 -11.85 -2.24
N ALA A 53 3.61 -10.68 -2.52
CA ALA A 53 4.35 -9.42 -2.55
C ALA A 53 4.91 -9.14 -1.16
N LYS A 54 6.22 -9.34 -0.97
CA LYS A 54 6.91 -9.00 0.28
C LYS A 54 7.15 -7.50 0.33
N ILE A 55 7.06 -6.92 1.53
CA ILE A 55 7.47 -5.53 1.79
C ILE A 55 8.96 -5.37 1.41
N PRO A 56 9.29 -4.51 0.45
CA PRO A 56 10.69 -4.26 0.05
C PRO A 56 11.55 -3.68 1.18
N GLU A 57 12.84 -4.05 1.20
CA GLU A 57 13.84 -3.46 2.11
C GLU A 57 14.32 -2.08 1.60
N LYS A 58 13.37 -1.16 1.41
CA LYS A 58 13.58 0.21 0.93
C LYS A 58 12.88 1.21 1.82
N ILE A 59 13.63 2.21 2.27
CA ILE A 59 13.14 3.31 3.11
C ILE A 59 12.97 4.57 2.26
N TRP A 60 11.85 5.25 2.43
CA TRP A 60 11.49 6.48 1.77
C TRP A 60 11.37 7.61 2.77
N TYR A 61 11.99 8.73 2.41
CA TYR A 61 11.84 10.01 3.09
C TYR A 61 11.39 11.07 2.09
N LYS A 62 10.83 12.18 2.57
CA LYS A 62 10.61 13.38 1.77
C LYS A 62 11.09 14.61 2.51
N VAL A 63 11.81 15.47 1.80
CA VAL A 63 12.23 16.79 2.30
C VAL A 63 11.36 17.91 1.72
N GLY A 64 11.28 19.00 2.47
CA GLY A 64 10.77 20.26 1.97
C GLY A 64 11.84 21.04 1.18
N PRO A 65 11.53 22.26 0.71
CA PRO A 65 12.42 23.06 -0.13
C PRO A 65 13.79 23.36 0.48
N SER A 66 13.88 23.42 1.81
CA SER A 66 15.15 23.68 2.51
C SER A 66 16.08 22.47 2.60
N GLY A 67 15.63 21.28 2.20
CA GLY A 67 16.35 20.02 2.40
C GLY A 67 16.26 19.51 3.84
N GLN A 68 17.28 18.76 4.27
CA GLN A 68 17.40 18.24 5.64
C GLN A 68 17.98 19.30 6.57
N SER A 69 17.47 19.35 7.79
CA SER A 69 18.13 19.95 8.97
C SER A 69 19.21 19.01 9.52
N ASN A 70 20.03 19.49 10.46
CA ASN A 70 21.00 18.63 11.14
C ASN A 70 20.29 17.56 11.98
N GLU A 71 19.21 17.95 12.65
CA GLU A 71 18.40 17.09 13.50
C GLU A 71 17.72 15.98 12.69
N SER A 72 17.08 16.32 11.57
CA SER A 72 16.48 15.29 10.68
C SER A 72 17.52 14.34 10.13
N LYS A 73 18.69 14.84 9.74
CA LYS A 73 19.79 13.99 9.31
C LYS A 73 20.25 13.03 10.41
N GLU A 74 20.39 13.49 11.64
CA GLU A 74 20.79 12.65 12.78
C GLU A 74 19.78 11.52 13.02
N TRP A 75 18.48 11.81 12.97
CA TRP A 75 17.43 10.81 13.15
C TRP A 75 17.38 9.79 12.00
N MET A 76 17.53 10.26 10.76
CA MET A 76 17.64 9.40 9.58
C MET A 76 18.87 8.49 9.65
N ASP A 77 20.04 9.05 9.94
CA ASP A 77 21.31 8.32 10.04
C ASP A 77 21.25 7.26 11.16
N ASP A 78 20.54 7.53 12.25
CA ASP A 78 20.31 6.53 13.31
C ASP A 78 19.57 5.29 12.79
N CYS A 79 18.47 5.48 12.04
CA CYS A 79 17.75 4.39 11.39
C CYS A 79 18.62 3.61 10.42
N LEU A 80 19.37 4.30 9.54
CA LEU A 80 20.19 3.65 8.52
C LEU A 80 21.37 2.89 9.12
N ARG A 81 22.00 3.43 10.16
CA ARG A 81 23.10 2.77 10.88
C ARG A 81 22.65 1.48 11.55
N LYS A 82 21.43 1.45 12.10
CA LYS A 82 20.84 0.24 12.73
C LYS A 82 20.34 -0.77 11.70
N ASN A 83 20.12 -0.35 10.46
CA ASN A 83 19.55 -1.17 9.39
C ASN A 83 20.39 -1.11 8.09
N PRO A 84 21.67 -1.51 8.11
CA PRO A 84 22.61 -1.30 7.00
C PRO A 84 22.28 -2.06 5.70
N GLY A 85 21.35 -3.03 5.76
CA GLY A 85 20.85 -3.75 4.58
C GLY A 85 19.80 -2.97 3.79
N TYR A 86 19.16 -1.97 4.40
CA TYR A 86 18.08 -1.22 3.77
C TYR A 86 18.63 -0.15 2.84
N ARG A 87 18.05 -0.06 1.64
CA ARG A 87 18.28 1.07 0.74
C ARG A 87 17.44 2.25 1.21
N SER A 88 17.90 3.47 1.02
CA SER A 88 17.12 4.67 1.31
C SER A 88 17.07 5.62 0.12
N GLU A 89 15.95 6.32 -0.01
CA GLU A 89 15.74 7.36 -1.01
C GLU A 89 15.03 8.56 -0.39
N ILE A 90 15.43 9.76 -0.83
CA ILE A 90 14.95 11.02 -0.28
C ILE A 90 14.31 11.81 -1.41
N MET A 91 13.00 11.99 -1.31
CA MET A 91 12.21 12.71 -2.29
C MET A 91 12.30 14.21 -2.03
N THR A 92 12.58 14.97 -3.09
CA THR A 92 12.37 16.41 -3.13
C THR A 92 11.00 16.70 -3.73
N ASP A 93 10.52 17.95 -3.64
CA ASP A 93 9.28 18.34 -4.33
C ASP A 93 9.36 18.08 -5.84
N GLN A 94 10.52 18.32 -6.45
CA GLN A 94 10.72 18.09 -7.88
C GLN A 94 10.70 16.60 -8.23
N SER A 95 11.38 15.75 -7.46
CA SER A 95 11.37 14.31 -7.74
C SER A 95 10.02 13.67 -7.43
N ALA A 96 9.28 14.18 -6.44
CA ALA A 96 7.90 13.79 -6.15
C ALA A 96 6.97 14.14 -7.33
N ASP A 97 7.05 15.37 -7.85
CA ASP A 97 6.25 15.80 -8.99
C ASP A 97 6.51 14.96 -10.25
N LEU A 98 7.78 14.59 -10.51
CA LEU A 98 8.15 13.70 -11.60
C LEU A 98 7.64 12.28 -11.38
N PHE A 99 7.85 11.73 -10.18
CA PHE A 99 7.41 10.40 -9.80
C PHE A 99 5.90 10.22 -10.04
N VAL A 100 5.09 11.20 -9.63
CA VAL A 100 3.63 11.16 -9.82
C VAL A 100 3.26 11.17 -11.30
N LYS A 101 3.87 12.07 -12.09
CA LYS A 101 3.58 12.17 -13.54
C LYS A 101 3.95 10.90 -14.30
N GLU A 102 5.09 10.31 -13.98
CA GLU A 102 5.61 9.13 -14.68
C GLU A 102 4.84 7.86 -14.28
N ASN A 103 4.64 7.63 -12.98
CA ASN A 103 4.06 6.38 -12.50
C ASN A 103 2.53 6.36 -12.58
N PHE A 104 1.85 7.50 -12.65
CA PHE A 104 0.39 7.58 -12.68
C PHE A 104 -0.17 8.15 -13.99
N ALA A 105 0.60 8.11 -15.10
CA ALA A 105 0.11 8.53 -16.42
C ALA A 105 -1.18 7.79 -16.86
N PHE A 106 -1.42 6.59 -16.33
CA PHE A 106 -2.63 5.79 -16.56
C PHE A 106 -3.82 6.16 -15.65
N ARG A 107 -3.60 7.02 -14.64
CA ARG A 107 -4.59 7.54 -13.68
C ARG A 107 -4.49 9.07 -13.64
N PRO A 108 -4.98 9.77 -14.68
CA PRO A 108 -4.91 11.24 -14.74
C PRO A 108 -5.63 11.91 -13.56
N ASP A 109 -6.64 11.26 -12.98
CA ASP A 109 -7.32 11.72 -11.77
C ASP A 109 -6.40 11.80 -10.55
N ILE A 110 -5.44 10.89 -10.39
CA ILE A 110 -4.42 10.96 -9.33
C ILE A 110 -3.47 12.14 -9.57
N ILE A 111 -3.04 12.33 -10.81
CA ILE A 111 -2.17 13.45 -11.19
C ILE A 111 -2.88 14.79 -10.90
N GLU A 112 -4.10 14.95 -11.40
CA GLU A 112 -4.93 16.15 -11.17
C GLU A 112 -5.12 16.42 -9.68
N THR A 113 -5.44 15.39 -8.90
CA THR A 113 -5.58 15.47 -7.45
C THR A 113 -4.30 15.98 -6.80
N TYR A 114 -3.15 15.37 -7.09
CA TYR A 114 -1.87 15.74 -6.49
C TYR A 114 -1.47 17.19 -6.81
N PHE A 115 -1.71 17.67 -8.03
CA PHE A 115 -1.41 19.05 -8.41
C PHE A 115 -2.47 20.07 -7.96
N ALA A 116 -3.66 19.63 -7.56
CA ALA A 116 -4.69 20.50 -6.98
C ALA A 116 -4.45 20.79 -5.47
N LEU A 117 -3.68 19.94 -4.77
CA LEU A 117 -3.35 20.12 -3.36
C LEU A 117 -2.47 21.36 -3.15
N SER A 118 -3.02 22.39 -2.52
CA SER A 118 -2.34 23.68 -2.36
C SER A 118 -1.35 23.73 -1.19
N TYR A 119 -1.53 22.91 -0.17
CA TYR A 119 -0.66 22.89 1.01
C TYR A 119 0.43 21.83 0.84
N PRO A 120 1.73 22.19 1.03
CA PRO A 120 2.83 21.24 0.85
C PRO A 120 2.71 19.97 1.68
N ILE A 121 2.20 20.06 2.91
CA ILE A 121 1.98 18.89 3.78
C ILE A 121 0.93 17.93 3.21
N LEU A 122 -0.14 18.43 2.59
CA LEU A 122 -1.13 17.55 1.94
C LEU A 122 -0.50 16.81 0.76
N LYS A 123 0.36 17.48 -0.02
CA LYS A 123 1.13 16.84 -1.09
C LYS A 123 2.11 15.79 -0.54
N ALA A 124 2.76 16.07 0.58
CA ALA A 124 3.69 15.14 1.25
C ALA A 124 2.97 13.88 1.75
N ASP A 125 1.82 14.04 2.42
CA ASP A 125 0.98 12.91 2.83
C ASP A 125 0.50 12.09 1.63
N PHE A 126 0.05 12.76 0.55
CA PHE A 126 -0.46 12.02 -0.60
C PHE A 126 0.65 11.27 -1.33
N VAL A 127 1.82 11.88 -1.54
CA VAL A 127 2.94 11.20 -2.22
C VAL A 127 3.49 10.03 -1.42
N ARG A 128 3.44 10.07 -0.08
CA ARG A 128 3.74 8.91 0.78
C ARG A 128 2.94 7.69 0.33
N TYR A 129 1.63 7.82 0.21
CA TYR A 129 0.76 6.70 -0.21
C TYR A 129 1.02 6.29 -1.66
N LEU A 130 1.24 7.24 -2.56
CA LEU A 130 1.53 6.95 -3.97
C LEU A 130 2.84 6.16 -4.13
N ILE A 131 3.88 6.53 -3.39
CA ILE A 131 5.16 5.81 -3.36
C ILE A 131 4.96 4.40 -2.82
N LEU A 132 4.32 4.27 -1.65
CA LEU A 132 4.06 2.95 -1.06
C LEU A 132 3.19 2.06 -1.95
N PHE A 133 2.27 2.63 -2.73
CA PHE A 133 1.48 1.86 -3.69
C PHE A 133 2.30 1.34 -4.89
N ILE A 134 3.18 2.17 -5.48
CA ILE A 134 3.94 1.77 -6.66
C ILE A 134 5.13 0.90 -6.29
N GLU A 135 5.91 1.36 -5.32
CA GLU A 135 7.22 0.80 -4.98
C GLU A 135 7.16 -0.10 -3.75
N GLY A 136 6.19 0.12 -2.86
CA GLY A 136 6.21 -0.45 -1.52
C GLY A 136 7.38 0.09 -0.68
N GLY A 137 7.71 -0.66 0.37
CA GLY A 137 8.81 -0.39 1.26
C GLY A 137 8.31 0.22 2.55
N ILE A 138 9.10 1.12 3.12
CA ILE A 138 8.87 1.74 4.41
C ILE A 138 8.92 3.24 4.22
N TRP A 139 7.87 3.93 4.61
CA TRP A 139 7.91 5.37 4.75
C TRP A 139 8.40 5.75 6.13
N PHE A 140 9.27 6.75 6.22
CA PHE A 140 9.56 7.48 7.44
C PHE A 140 9.36 8.98 7.24
N ASP A 141 8.73 9.64 8.23
CA ASP A 141 8.86 11.09 8.37
C ASP A 141 10.29 11.45 8.81
N LEU A 142 10.69 12.69 8.53
CA LEU A 142 12.05 13.16 8.79
C LEU A 142 12.39 13.22 10.28
N ASP A 143 11.39 13.30 11.14
CA ASP A 143 11.51 13.34 12.60
C ASP A 143 11.23 11.99 13.25
N VAL A 144 11.60 10.90 12.56
CA VAL A 144 11.62 9.54 13.08
C VAL A 144 13.04 9.03 13.25
N SER A 145 13.38 8.56 14.45
CA SER A 145 14.55 7.71 14.70
C SER A 145 14.12 6.28 15.00
N CYS A 146 15.05 5.33 14.85
CA CYS A 146 14.79 3.93 15.13
C CYS A 146 15.27 3.56 16.53
N GLU A 147 14.65 2.59 17.16
CA GLU A 147 15.12 2.04 18.43
C GLU A 147 16.01 0.81 18.18
N ASP A 148 16.41 0.10 19.22
CA ASP A 148 17.44 -0.95 19.12
C ASP A 148 17.02 -2.20 18.34
N THR A 149 15.72 -2.41 18.11
CA THR A 149 15.23 -3.57 17.35
C THR A 149 15.33 -3.30 15.85
N PRO A 150 16.08 -4.11 15.07
CA PRO A 150 16.18 -3.95 13.62
C PRO A 150 14.83 -4.17 12.92
N ILE A 151 14.62 -3.49 11.79
CA ILE A 151 13.36 -3.54 11.01
C ILE A 151 12.99 -4.97 10.61
N ASN A 152 13.97 -5.81 10.30
CA ASN A 152 13.76 -7.21 9.92
C ASN A 152 13.10 -8.07 11.02
N ASP A 153 13.09 -7.58 12.26
CA ASP A 153 12.55 -8.25 13.42
C ASP A 153 11.25 -7.61 13.93
N TRP A 154 10.75 -6.55 13.28
CA TRP A 154 9.52 -5.86 13.71
C TRP A 154 8.26 -6.71 13.51
N ILE A 155 8.20 -7.47 12.42
CA ILE A 155 7.05 -8.33 12.09
C ILE A 155 7.25 -9.70 12.76
N PRO A 156 6.31 -10.16 13.62
CA PRO A 156 6.35 -11.50 14.19
C PRO A 156 6.49 -12.58 13.12
N THR A 157 7.24 -13.65 13.42
CA THR A 157 7.61 -14.67 12.42
C THR A 157 6.37 -15.31 11.79
N GLU A 158 5.33 -15.55 12.59
CA GLU A 158 4.04 -16.09 12.18
C GLU A 158 3.25 -15.18 11.23
N PHE A 159 3.57 -13.89 11.15
CA PHE A 159 2.88 -12.92 10.29
C PHE A 159 3.69 -12.57 9.03
N LYS A 160 4.99 -12.89 8.97
CA LYS A 160 5.91 -12.47 7.89
C LYS A 160 5.43 -12.87 6.49
N ASP A 161 4.84 -14.06 6.34
CA ASP A 161 4.37 -14.54 5.03
C ASP A 161 3.03 -13.92 4.59
N ALA A 162 2.27 -13.36 5.53
CA ALA A 162 0.96 -12.75 5.28
C ALA A 162 0.99 -11.22 5.26
N ALA A 163 2.03 -10.59 5.81
CA ALA A 163 2.09 -9.14 5.98
C ALA A 163 2.34 -8.39 4.66
N ASN A 164 1.30 -7.73 4.15
CA ASN A 164 1.37 -6.78 3.03
C ASN A 164 1.24 -5.32 3.46
N LEU A 165 0.80 -5.06 4.69
CA LEU A 165 0.73 -3.73 5.29
C LEU A 165 1.07 -3.85 6.78
N VAL A 166 1.89 -2.95 7.30
CA VAL A 166 2.17 -2.81 8.73
C VAL A 166 1.93 -1.37 9.14
N VAL A 167 1.10 -1.20 10.17
CA VAL A 167 0.67 0.11 10.69
C VAL A 167 0.74 0.10 12.21
N GLY A 168 1.15 1.22 12.81
CA GLY A 168 1.16 1.39 14.26
C GLY A 168 0.01 2.23 14.77
N TRP A 169 -0.49 1.96 15.97
CA TRP A 169 -1.41 2.88 16.62
C TRP A 169 -0.70 4.15 17.12
N GLU A 170 -1.29 5.32 16.84
CA GLU A 170 -0.84 6.59 17.40
C GLU A 170 -1.36 6.80 18.83
N PHE A 171 -2.69 6.81 18.99
CA PHE A 171 -3.39 7.05 20.27
C PHE A 171 -4.26 5.84 20.63
N ASP A 172 -3.70 4.86 21.32
CA ASP A 172 -4.40 3.63 21.69
C ASP A 172 -4.64 3.53 23.19
N VAL A 173 -3.58 3.38 23.97
CA VAL A 173 -3.64 3.14 25.43
C VAL A 173 -3.46 4.45 26.19
N GLY A 174 -4.37 4.70 27.14
CA GLY A 174 -4.31 5.87 28.04
C GLY A 174 -5.07 7.10 27.54
N TRP A 175 -5.85 6.98 26.47
CA TRP A 175 -6.63 8.09 25.88
C TRP A 175 -8.16 7.98 26.09
N GLY A 176 -8.64 6.83 26.57
CA GLY A 176 -10.07 6.55 26.74
C GLY A 176 -10.81 6.28 25.43
N GLU A 177 -12.12 6.04 25.52
CA GLU A 177 -12.95 5.62 24.36
C GLU A 177 -13.53 6.77 23.54
N HIS A 178 -13.39 8.02 24.01
CA HIS A 178 -13.96 9.19 23.33
C HIS A 178 -13.09 9.75 22.22
N ILE A 179 -11.84 9.28 22.11
CA ILE A 179 -10.95 9.69 21.03
C ILE A 179 -11.17 8.85 19.78
N PHE A 180 -11.00 9.48 18.62
CA PHE A 180 -10.84 8.71 17.39
C PHE A 180 -9.45 8.06 17.42
N ARG A 181 -9.39 6.75 17.65
CA ARG A 181 -8.15 5.98 17.52
C ARG A 181 -7.72 5.98 16.06
N GLN A 182 -6.48 6.36 15.83
CA GLN A 182 -5.91 6.45 14.49
C GLN A 182 -4.56 5.75 14.45
N PHE A 183 -4.25 5.16 13.30
CA PHE A 183 -2.89 4.76 13.00
C PHE A 183 -2.02 6.01 12.88
N GLU A 184 -0.77 5.90 13.33
CA GLU A 184 0.23 6.87 12.93
C GLU A 184 0.55 6.73 11.44
N THR A 185 1.10 7.78 10.84
CA THR A 185 1.51 7.78 9.42
C THR A 185 2.96 8.22 9.22
N TRP A 186 3.72 8.36 10.31
CA TRP A 186 5.15 8.66 10.23
C TRP A 186 5.99 7.41 9.99
N THR A 187 5.42 6.21 10.14
CA THR A 187 6.05 4.93 9.81
C THR A 187 5.02 3.96 9.24
N ILE A 188 5.06 3.74 7.92
CA ILE A 188 4.16 2.78 7.25
C ILE A 188 5.00 1.81 6.45
N MET A 189 4.76 0.51 6.61
CA MET A 189 5.40 -0.52 5.78
C MET A 189 4.36 -1.13 4.84
N ALA A 190 4.62 -1.19 3.54
CA ALA A 190 3.67 -1.74 2.58
C ALA A 190 4.35 -2.57 1.49
N ALA A 191 3.68 -3.64 1.08
CA ALA A 191 3.97 -4.32 -0.17
C ALA A 191 3.46 -3.45 -1.33
N PRO A 192 4.16 -3.47 -2.49
CA PRO A 192 3.68 -2.75 -3.66
C PRO A 192 2.29 -3.27 -4.06
N LYS A 193 1.46 -2.34 -4.56
CA LYS A 193 0.08 -2.56 -4.99
C LYS A 193 -0.88 -3.00 -3.89
N SER A 194 -0.57 -2.67 -2.64
CA SER A 194 -1.47 -2.92 -1.50
C SER A 194 -2.87 -2.33 -1.79
N PRO A 195 -3.95 -3.15 -1.74
CA PRO A 195 -5.31 -2.66 -1.96
C PRO A 195 -5.75 -1.65 -0.90
N HIS A 196 -5.17 -1.76 0.32
CA HIS A 196 -5.44 -0.84 1.43
C HIS A 196 -4.87 0.55 1.17
N ILE A 197 -3.65 0.62 0.64
CA ILE A 197 -3.05 1.91 0.23
C ILE A 197 -3.83 2.49 -0.95
N LEU A 198 -4.23 1.66 -1.93
CA LEU A 198 -5.04 2.11 -3.05
C LEU A 198 -6.39 2.69 -2.60
N ARG A 199 -7.06 2.06 -1.62
CA ARG A 199 -8.30 2.60 -1.05
C ARG A 199 -8.12 3.99 -0.47
N VAL A 200 -7.03 4.22 0.27
CA VAL A 200 -6.70 5.55 0.81
C VAL A 200 -6.49 6.56 -0.31
N ILE A 201 -5.74 6.18 -1.36
CA ILE A 201 -5.51 7.03 -2.54
C ILE A 201 -6.84 7.41 -3.21
N ASP A 202 -7.69 6.43 -3.49
CA ASP A 202 -8.97 6.66 -4.15
C ASP A 202 -9.92 7.50 -3.26
N ASP A 203 -9.93 7.30 -1.94
CA ASP A 203 -10.71 8.13 -1.01
C ASP A 203 -10.24 9.61 -1.00
N ILE A 204 -8.95 9.88 -1.21
CA ILE A 204 -8.42 11.25 -1.33
C ILE A 204 -8.82 11.86 -2.69
N VAL A 205 -8.69 11.09 -3.78
CA VAL A 205 -9.08 11.52 -5.13
C VAL A 205 -10.57 11.86 -5.19
N ASP A 206 -11.42 10.99 -4.65
CA ASP A 206 -12.87 11.20 -4.62
C ASP A 206 -13.22 12.47 -3.84
N GLU A 207 -12.59 12.70 -2.69
CA GLU A 207 -12.88 13.89 -1.88
C GLU A 207 -12.41 15.21 -2.53
N VAL A 208 -11.21 15.23 -3.17
CA VAL A 208 -10.79 16.40 -3.97
C VAL A 208 -11.77 16.68 -5.11
N ARG A 209 -12.24 15.64 -5.79
CA ARG A 209 -13.20 15.73 -6.90
C ARG A 209 -14.55 16.26 -6.43
N GLU A 210 -15.07 15.75 -5.32
CA GLU A 210 -16.35 16.16 -4.73
C GLU A 210 -16.31 17.59 -4.18
N ALA A 211 -15.18 17.99 -3.59
CA ALA A 211 -14.96 19.36 -3.15
C ALA A 211 -14.96 20.37 -4.31
N LYS A 212 -14.89 19.95 -5.58
CA LYS A 212 -14.77 20.81 -6.77
C LYS A 212 -13.65 21.86 -6.68
N GLY A 213 -12.59 21.59 -5.92
CA GLY A 213 -11.55 22.58 -5.62
C GLY A 213 -12.01 23.74 -4.73
N ALA A 214 -13.21 23.66 -4.12
CA ALA A 214 -13.57 24.55 -3.02
C ALA A 214 -12.54 24.36 -1.91
N HIS A 215 -12.04 25.48 -1.37
CA HIS A 215 -11.19 25.44 -0.19
C HIS A 215 -11.88 24.59 0.87
N LEU A 216 -11.23 23.52 1.34
CA LEU A 216 -11.76 22.79 2.46
C LEU A 216 -11.77 23.79 3.64
N ASP A 217 -12.95 24.22 4.05
CA ASP A 217 -13.11 25.14 5.17
C ASP A 217 -12.66 24.45 6.46
N GLY A 218 -11.94 25.16 7.35
CA GLY A 218 -11.43 24.61 8.61
C GLY A 218 -9.98 25.01 8.91
N ASN A 219 -9.51 24.73 10.14
CA ASN A 219 -8.12 24.92 10.50
C ASN A 219 -7.24 23.98 9.66
N VAL A 220 -6.09 24.46 9.19
CA VAL A 220 -5.10 23.69 8.41
C VAL A 220 -4.74 22.37 9.10
N ILE A 221 -4.64 22.34 10.43
CA ILE A 221 -4.32 21.12 11.17
C ILE A 221 -5.42 20.06 11.01
N ASP A 222 -6.69 20.45 11.21
CA ASP A 222 -7.82 19.53 11.08
C ASP A 222 -7.92 19.02 9.64
N ARG A 223 -7.71 19.90 8.66
CA ARG A 223 -7.63 19.51 7.25
C ARG A 223 -6.53 18.48 7.03
N VAL A 224 -5.30 18.72 7.48
CA VAL A 224 -4.19 17.78 7.29
C VAL A 224 -4.54 16.42 7.89
N VAL A 225 -5.00 16.40 9.14
CA VAL A 225 -5.27 15.15 9.86
C VAL A 225 -6.43 14.36 9.25
N ASP A 226 -7.53 15.02 8.87
CA ASP A 226 -8.74 14.36 8.37
C ASP A 226 -8.74 14.11 6.86
N PHE A 227 -8.00 14.90 6.08
CA PHE A 227 -8.05 14.87 4.61
C PHE A 227 -7.00 13.97 3.97
N THR A 228 -5.72 14.10 4.37
CA THR A 228 -4.61 13.28 3.80
C THR A 228 -3.80 12.56 4.87
N GLY A 229 -3.93 12.96 6.13
CA GLY A 229 -3.13 12.47 7.24
C GLY A 229 -3.73 11.23 7.94
N PRO A 230 -3.40 11.03 9.21
CA PRO A 230 -3.62 9.76 9.90
C PRO A 230 -5.08 9.31 10.00
N ARG A 231 -6.05 10.23 10.12
CA ARG A 231 -7.47 9.83 10.17
C ARG A 231 -7.99 9.40 8.81
N LYS A 232 -7.59 10.06 7.73
CA LYS A 232 -7.90 9.61 6.36
C LYS A 232 -7.35 8.21 6.13
N PHE A 233 -6.07 8.03 6.44
CA PHE A 233 -5.37 6.76 6.28
C PHE A 233 -6.07 5.65 7.07
N THR A 234 -6.36 5.88 8.35
CA THR A 234 -7.06 4.92 9.23
C THR A 234 -8.41 4.49 8.64
N ARG A 235 -9.25 5.45 8.23
CA ARG A 235 -10.56 5.16 7.65
C ARG A 235 -10.45 4.36 6.34
N GLY A 236 -9.51 4.73 5.47
CA GLY A 236 -9.29 4.03 4.20
C GLY A 236 -8.80 2.59 4.39
N VAL A 237 -7.86 2.37 5.32
CA VAL A 237 -7.37 1.03 5.66
C VAL A 237 -8.49 0.16 6.23
N PHE A 238 -9.27 0.66 7.20
CA PHE A 238 -10.40 -0.11 7.73
C PHE A 238 -11.44 -0.42 6.67
N LYS A 239 -11.82 0.57 5.85
CA LYS A 239 -12.76 0.37 4.74
C LYS A 239 -12.28 -0.72 3.79
N SER A 240 -10.99 -0.74 3.46
CA SER A 240 -10.42 -1.77 2.59
C SER A 240 -10.39 -3.15 3.25
N LEU A 241 -9.99 -3.23 4.52
CA LEU A 241 -9.95 -4.49 5.26
C LEU A 241 -11.34 -5.10 5.43
N GLU A 242 -12.35 -4.29 5.80
CA GLU A 242 -13.74 -4.73 5.96
C GLU A 242 -14.31 -5.30 4.65
N LEU A 243 -13.98 -4.69 3.51
CA LEU A 243 -14.31 -5.23 2.18
C LEU A 243 -13.59 -6.54 1.91
N ALA A 244 -12.29 -6.64 2.25
CA ALA A 244 -11.49 -7.84 2.01
C ALA A 244 -11.94 -9.05 2.84
N ILE A 245 -12.35 -8.81 4.10
CA ILE A 245 -12.85 -9.88 4.99
C ILE A 245 -14.37 -10.11 4.86
N ASN A 246 -15.05 -9.31 4.04
CA ASN A 246 -16.51 -9.31 3.89
C ASN A 246 -17.23 -9.24 5.26
N GLY A 247 -16.84 -8.26 6.08
CA GLY A 247 -17.33 -8.12 7.46
C GLY A 247 -16.88 -6.82 8.10
N THR A 248 -17.25 -6.64 9.37
CA THR A 248 -16.87 -5.45 10.15
C THR A 248 -15.73 -5.78 11.09
N ILE A 249 -14.84 -4.83 11.33
CA ILE A 249 -13.77 -4.98 12.31
C ILE A 249 -14.27 -4.57 13.69
N ASP A 250 -14.18 -5.48 14.64
CA ASP A 250 -14.42 -5.15 16.04
C ASP A 250 -13.26 -4.30 16.57
N ASN A 251 -13.51 -3.01 16.78
CA ASN A 251 -12.53 -2.07 17.29
C ASN A 251 -11.98 -2.51 18.67
N GLY A 252 -12.82 -3.12 19.51
CA GLY A 252 -12.38 -3.64 20.82
C GLY A 252 -11.33 -4.75 20.69
N SER A 253 -11.39 -5.52 19.60
CA SER A 253 -10.43 -6.60 19.33
C SER A 253 -9.06 -6.10 18.84
N ILE A 254 -8.95 -4.84 18.46
CA ILE A 254 -7.71 -4.24 17.93
C ILE A 254 -7.26 -2.98 18.69
N SER A 255 -7.98 -2.58 19.72
CA SER A 255 -7.59 -1.52 20.64
C SER A 255 -6.88 -2.07 21.87
N HIS A 256 -6.16 -1.20 22.56
CA HIS A 256 -5.39 -1.47 23.77
C HIS A 256 -4.42 -2.64 23.61
N LEU A 257 -3.71 -2.67 22.48
CA LEU A 257 -2.89 -3.80 22.10
C LEU A 257 -1.63 -3.90 22.97
N VAL A 258 -1.37 -5.11 23.48
CA VAL A 258 -0.09 -5.46 24.13
C VAL A 258 0.78 -6.38 23.25
N THR A 259 0.19 -6.94 22.18
CA THR A 259 0.87 -7.74 21.16
C THR A 259 0.35 -7.37 19.77
N PRO A 260 1.15 -7.55 18.70
CA PRO A 260 0.70 -7.30 17.33
C PRO A 260 -0.49 -8.18 16.93
N ARG A 261 -1.32 -7.66 16.02
CA ARG A 261 -2.51 -8.36 15.50
C ARG A 261 -2.52 -8.36 13.98
N LEU A 262 -2.67 -9.54 13.39
CA LEU A 262 -2.90 -9.70 11.95
C LEU A 262 -4.41 -9.74 11.65
N ILE A 263 -4.87 -8.87 10.74
CA ILE A 263 -6.20 -8.91 10.14
C ILE A 263 -6.06 -8.96 8.64
N GLY A 264 -6.52 -10.05 8.01
CA GLY A 264 -6.25 -10.29 6.60
C GLY A 264 -4.74 -10.37 6.36
N ASP A 265 -4.20 -9.38 5.65
CA ASP A 265 -2.79 -9.19 5.33
C ASP A 265 -2.20 -7.90 5.97
N THR A 266 -2.89 -7.31 6.94
CA THR A 266 -2.45 -6.11 7.66
C THR A 266 -2.06 -6.44 9.09
N VAL A 267 -0.82 -6.14 9.46
CA VAL A 267 -0.30 -6.25 10.82
C VAL A 267 -0.49 -4.91 11.53
N ILE A 268 -1.32 -4.90 12.56
CA ILE A 268 -1.54 -3.76 13.44
C ILE A 268 -0.60 -3.89 14.63
N MET A 269 0.28 -2.91 14.76
CA MET A 269 1.33 -2.86 15.77
C MET A 269 0.85 -2.09 17.01
N PRO A 270 1.18 -2.56 18.23
CA PRO A 270 0.82 -1.88 19.46
C PRO A 270 1.37 -0.46 19.56
N GLY A 271 0.66 0.42 20.26
CA GLY A 271 1.10 1.80 20.46
C GLY A 271 2.49 1.93 21.10
N TYR A 272 2.92 0.99 21.96
CA TYR A 272 4.27 1.01 22.53
C TYR A 272 5.39 0.81 21.50
N SER A 273 5.08 0.23 20.33
CA SER A 273 6.09 -0.12 19.34
C SER A 273 6.35 1.03 18.35
N PHE A 274 5.31 1.74 17.93
CA PHE A 274 5.40 2.80 16.91
C PHE A 274 5.18 4.21 17.46
N SER A 275 4.59 4.34 18.66
CA SER A 275 4.15 5.60 19.25
C SER A 275 4.26 5.61 20.79
N ALA A 276 5.37 5.07 21.31
CA ALA A 276 5.54 4.85 22.76
C ALA A 276 5.38 6.12 23.60
N SER A 277 5.84 7.26 23.09
CA SER A 277 5.85 8.54 23.83
C SER A 277 4.47 9.09 24.17
N VAL A 278 3.43 8.63 23.48
CA VAL A 278 2.06 9.12 23.68
C VAL A 278 1.09 8.03 24.13
N ASN A 279 1.52 6.77 24.23
CA ASN A 279 0.72 5.67 24.77
C ASN A 279 1.14 5.36 26.21
N ARG A 280 0.17 5.23 27.13
CA ARG A 280 0.43 5.10 28.57
C ARG A 280 -0.10 3.77 29.10
N TYR A 281 0.75 2.76 29.11
CA TYR A 281 0.45 1.45 29.67
C TYR A 281 0.58 1.47 31.20
N ASP A 282 -0.24 0.65 31.86
CA ASP A 282 -0.09 0.42 33.30
C ASP A 282 1.27 -0.23 33.57
N PRO A 283 2.04 0.19 34.60
CA PRO A 283 3.30 -0.43 34.97
C PRO A 283 3.24 -1.95 35.21
N GLU A 284 2.08 -2.51 35.55
CA GLU A 284 1.89 -3.95 35.74
C GLU A 284 1.77 -4.72 34.41
N VAL A 285 1.50 -4.02 33.31
CA VAL A 285 1.35 -4.62 31.98
C VAL A 285 2.72 -4.72 31.30
N VAL A 286 3.15 -5.96 31.06
CA VAL A 286 4.38 -6.24 30.31
C VAL A 286 4.13 -5.97 28.82
N VAL A 287 4.87 -5.01 28.27
CA VAL A 287 4.87 -4.67 26.84
C VAL A 287 6.20 -5.02 26.18
N GLY A 288 6.19 -5.07 24.85
CA GLY A 288 7.41 -5.23 24.04
C GLY A 288 8.24 -3.95 23.92
N PRO A 289 9.36 -4.00 23.19
CA PRO A 289 10.19 -2.83 22.94
C PRO A 289 9.52 -1.83 21.99
N SER A 290 9.94 -0.57 22.09
CA SER A 290 9.68 0.43 21.05
C SER A 290 10.57 0.14 19.84
N PHE A 291 10.06 0.42 18.63
CA PHE A 291 10.75 0.19 17.37
C PHE A 291 11.15 1.48 16.68
N VAL A 292 10.32 2.52 16.82
CA VAL A 292 10.60 3.86 16.35
C VAL A 292 10.25 4.89 17.41
N LYS A 293 10.81 6.08 17.25
CA LYS A 293 10.46 7.26 18.04
C LYS A 293 10.23 8.43 17.09
N HIS A 294 9.02 8.96 17.15
CA HIS A 294 8.66 10.23 16.52
C HIS A 294 9.01 11.38 17.47
N HIS A 295 9.74 12.39 16.95
CA HIS A 295 10.24 13.50 17.75
C HIS A 295 9.30 14.72 17.77
N TYR A 296 8.19 14.67 17.03
CA TYR A 296 7.18 15.73 16.98
C TYR A 296 7.76 17.11 16.67
N ALA A 297 8.79 17.16 15.81
CA ALA A 297 9.46 18.40 15.43
C ALA A 297 8.49 19.38 14.79
N GLY A 298 7.48 18.85 14.07
CA GLY A 298 6.39 19.65 13.52
C GLY A 298 6.85 20.67 12.48
N SER A 299 7.96 20.40 11.80
CA SER A 299 8.56 21.30 10.80
C SER A 299 7.63 21.57 9.63
N TRP A 300 6.63 20.72 9.38
CA TRP A 300 5.60 20.97 8.37
C TRP A 300 4.60 22.08 8.74
N LYS A 301 4.54 22.54 10.00
CA LYS A 301 3.56 23.52 10.50
C LYS A 301 3.91 24.97 10.10
N ASN A 302 4.27 25.18 8.84
CA ASN A 302 4.55 26.48 8.23
C ASN A 302 4.09 26.49 6.76
N GLU A 303 4.15 27.65 6.11
CA GLU A 303 3.69 27.83 4.72
C GLU A 303 4.58 27.15 3.66
N HIS A 304 5.82 26.78 4.02
CA HIS A 304 6.78 26.13 3.12
C HIS A 304 6.72 24.60 3.18
N GLY A 305 6.20 24.03 4.29
CA GLY A 305 6.03 22.60 4.50
C GLY A 305 7.33 21.82 4.61
N GLY A 306 7.99 21.96 5.76
CA GLY A 306 9.19 21.23 6.12
C GLY A 306 10.19 22.12 6.84
N GLU A 307 11.42 21.63 6.94
CA GLU A 307 12.51 22.33 7.60
C GLU A 307 12.68 23.78 7.08
N VAL A 308 12.97 24.70 8.00
CA VAL A 308 13.27 26.10 7.68
C VAL A 308 14.74 26.33 7.96
N ARG A 309 15.46 26.99 7.05
CA ARG A 309 16.86 27.36 7.31
C ARG A 309 16.90 28.26 8.53
N SER A 310 17.69 27.88 9.53
CA SER A 310 18.04 28.80 10.60
C SER A 310 18.78 29.98 9.96
N ASN A 311 18.36 31.21 10.28
CA ASN A 311 19.14 32.39 9.93
C ASN A 311 20.43 32.31 10.75
N SER A 312 21.52 31.87 10.11
CA SER A 312 22.88 31.95 10.62
C SER A 312 23.36 33.40 10.64
#